data_AF-A0A969VS18-F1
#
_entry.id   AF-A0A969VS18-F1
#
_cell.length_a   1.000
_cell.length_b   1.000
_cell.length_c   1.000
_cell.angle_alpha   90.00
_cell.angle_beta   90.00
_cell.angle_gamma   90.00
#
_symmetry.space_group_name_H-M   'P 1'
#
loop_
_entity.id
_entity.type
_entity.pdbx_description
1 polymer ?
#
loop_
_entity_poly.entity_id
_entity_poly.type
_entity_poly.pdbx_seq_one_letter_code
_entity_poly.pdbx_strand_id
1 'polypeptide(L)'
;MAYGNISRECNCTAPEEDIARLTDALTGFLDRIFFDLRNFGTSSADRALNYAATNAFQTASVLRQATGQGMQLDTIDVDRSPFCRMDSDCWDVRITFFDPENNRRARRVYRFTIDVSDAIACNVGDWRVTFGRFPNRSFRIGD
;
A
#
# COMPACT_ATOMS: atom_id res chain seq x y z
N MET A 1 -2.70 -50.69 -12.13
CA MET A 1 -2.21 -49.48 -11.45
C MET A 1 -2.82 -48.29 -12.17
N ALA A 2 -3.86 -47.68 -11.60
CA ALA A 2 -4.54 -46.53 -12.18
C ALA A 2 -3.98 -45.27 -11.50
N TYR A 3 -3.24 -44.46 -12.25
CA TYR A 3 -2.87 -43.13 -11.79
C TYR A 3 -4.10 -42.23 -11.89
N GLY A 4 -4.58 -41.82 -10.71
CA GLY A 4 -5.78 -41.01 -10.56
C GLY A 4 -5.63 -39.64 -11.20
N ASN A 5 -6.68 -39.23 -11.91
CA ASN A 5 -6.86 -37.91 -12.48
C ASN A 5 -6.82 -36.85 -11.36
N ILE A 6 -5.74 -36.09 -11.30
CA ILE A 6 -5.65 -34.88 -10.49
C ILE A 6 -6.48 -33.80 -11.18
N SER A 7 -7.75 -33.76 -10.79
CA SER A 7 -8.56 -32.57 -10.51
C SER A 7 -8.19 -31.25 -11.21
N ARG A 8 -9.06 -30.88 -12.14
CA ARG A 8 -9.62 -29.54 -12.42
C ARG A 8 -8.61 -28.39 -12.54
N GLU A 9 -8.36 -28.01 -13.78
CA GLU A 9 -8.03 -26.63 -14.16
C GLU A 9 -9.05 -25.67 -13.55
N CYS A 10 -8.66 -24.96 -12.49
CA CYS A 10 -9.38 -23.77 -12.07
C CYS A 10 -8.90 -22.64 -13.00
N ASN A 11 -9.48 -22.58 -14.19
CA ASN A 11 -9.23 -21.47 -15.12
C ASN A 11 -9.90 -20.21 -14.57
N CYS A 12 -9.20 -19.53 -13.67
CA CYS A 12 -9.61 -18.26 -13.09
C CYS A 12 -9.06 -17.13 -13.96
N THR A 13 -9.44 -17.07 -15.23
CA THR A 13 -9.18 -15.86 -16.02
C THR A 13 -10.06 -14.77 -15.45
N ALA A 14 -9.46 -13.85 -14.70
CA ALA A 14 -10.16 -12.65 -14.24
C ALA A 14 -10.77 -11.94 -15.48
N PRO A 15 -11.96 -11.35 -15.35
CA PRO A 15 -12.56 -10.54 -16.43
C PRO A 15 -11.55 -9.54 -16.97
N GLU A 16 -11.52 -9.34 -18.29
CA GLU A 16 -10.59 -8.41 -18.95
C GLU A 16 -10.69 -6.99 -18.39
N GLU A 17 -11.90 -6.55 -18.01
CA GLU A 17 -12.14 -5.27 -17.33
C GLU A 17 -11.44 -5.16 -15.97
N ASP A 18 -11.40 -6.25 -15.18
CA ASP A 18 -10.74 -6.26 -13.87
C ASP A 18 -9.22 -6.16 -14.02
N ILE A 19 -8.67 -6.79 -15.07
CA ILE A 19 -7.25 -6.70 -15.42
C ILE A 19 -6.91 -5.27 -15.85
N ALA A 20 -7.74 -4.63 -16.67
CA ALA A 20 -7.55 -3.25 -17.10
C ALA A 20 -7.56 -2.29 -15.89
N ARG A 21 -8.58 -2.38 -15.02
CA ARG A 21 -8.68 -1.55 -13.81
C ARG A 21 -7.50 -1.74 -12.86
N LEU A 22 -7.04 -2.98 -12.70
CA LEU A 22 -5.86 -3.27 -11.89
C LEU A 22 -4.59 -2.68 -12.51
N THR A 23 -4.45 -2.79 -13.84
CA THR A 23 -3.31 -2.24 -14.59
C THR A 23 -3.26 -0.72 -14.47
N ASP A 24 -4.39 -0.04 -14.61
CA ASP A 24 -4.49 1.42 -14.47
C ASP A 24 -4.13 1.86 -13.04
N ALA A 25 -4.65 1.17 -12.02
CA ALA A 25 -4.35 1.49 -10.63
C ALA A 25 -2.90 1.23 -10.26
N LEU A 26 -2.30 0.14 -10.78
CA LEU A 26 -0.88 -0.15 -10.59
C LEU A 26 -0.02 0.91 -11.30
N THR A 27 -0.39 1.30 -12.51
CA THR A 27 0.30 2.34 -13.28
C THR A 27 0.24 3.67 -12.54
N GLY A 28 -0.95 4.11 -12.11
CA GLY A 28 -1.10 5.34 -11.34
C GLY A 28 -0.36 5.32 -9.99
N PHE A 29 -0.31 4.16 -9.33
CA PHE A 29 0.49 3.98 -8.11
C PHE A 29 1.99 4.12 -8.38
N LEU A 30 2.49 3.42 -9.40
CA LEU A 30 3.90 3.47 -9.79
C LEU A 30 4.29 4.86 -10.30
N ASP A 31 3.43 5.53 -11.06
CA ASP A 31 3.65 6.90 -11.53
C ASP A 31 3.73 7.87 -10.36
N ARG A 32 2.79 7.82 -9.41
CA ARG A 32 2.82 8.68 -8.22
C ARG A 32 4.10 8.47 -7.42
N ILE A 33 4.50 7.22 -7.25
CA ILE A 33 5.74 6.89 -6.53
C ILE A 33 6.98 7.38 -7.30
N PHE A 34 7.03 7.10 -8.60
CA PHE A 34 8.21 7.32 -9.43
C PHE A 34 8.42 8.80 -9.78
N PHE A 35 7.34 9.54 -10.00
CA PHE A 35 7.41 10.95 -10.40
C PHE A 35 7.23 11.91 -9.22
N ASP A 36 6.25 11.67 -8.34
CA ASP A 36 5.94 12.64 -7.28
C ASP A 36 6.74 12.40 -5.99
N LEU A 37 7.05 11.13 -5.70
CA LEU A 37 7.67 10.72 -4.44
C LEU A 37 9.14 10.32 -4.60
N ARG A 38 9.73 10.64 -5.75
CA ARG A 38 11.17 10.42 -6.01
C ARG A 38 12.00 11.23 -5.03
N ASN A 39 12.86 10.53 -4.31
CA ASN A 39 13.74 11.11 -3.30
C ASN A 39 15.11 10.43 -3.35
N PHE A 40 16.10 11.01 -2.66
CA PHE A 40 17.46 10.47 -2.61
C PHE A 40 17.63 9.30 -1.62
N GLY A 41 16.62 8.97 -0.81
CA GLY A 41 16.71 7.89 0.16
C GLY A 41 17.65 8.17 1.34
N THR A 42 17.99 9.44 1.60
CA THR A 42 18.95 9.80 2.65
C THR A 42 18.29 9.86 4.03
N SER A 43 17.09 10.45 4.12
CA SER A 43 16.33 10.47 5.37
C SER A 43 15.64 9.12 5.61
N SER A 44 15.31 8.82 6.86
CA SER A 44 14.60 7.58 7.20
C SER A 44 13.20 7.51 6.58
N ALA A 45 12.50 8.66 6.50
CA ALA A 45 11.22 8.77 5.80
C ALA A 45 11.35 8.41 4.31
N ASP A 46 12.39 8.95 3.66
CA ASP A 46 12.71 8.71 2.25
C ASP A 46 13.04 7.24 1.99
N ARG A 47 13.82 6.61 2.89
CA ARG A 47 14.11 5.16 2.81
C ARG A 47 12.83 4.33 2.93
N ALA A 48 11.94 4.66 3.85
CA ALA A 48 10.67 3.97 4.00
C ALA A 48 9.80 4.11 2.75
N LEU A 49 9.75 5.30 2.17
CA LEU A 49 8.99 5.56 0.95
C LEU A 49 9.55 4.80 -0.26
N ASN A 50 10.88 4.75 -0.42
CA ASN A 50 11.50 3.97 -1.49
C ASN A 50 11.36 2.45 -1.27
N TYR A 51 11.35 2.00 -0.02
CA TYR A 51 11.07 0.60 0.27
C TYR A 51 9.62 0.23 -0.07
N ALA A 52 8.66 1.11 0.24
CA ALA A 52 7.26 0.95 -0.16
C ALA A 52 7.10 0.83 -1.68
N ALA A 53 7.86 1.61 -2.45
CA ALA A 53 7.94 1.51 -3.91
C ALA A 53 8.45 0.14 -4.39
N THR A 54 9.50 -0.37 -3.74
CA THR A 54 10.12 -1.65 -4.08
C THR A 54 9.22 -2.83 -3.74
N ASN A 55 8.39 -2.70 -2.70
CA ASN A 55 7.45 -3.72 -2.25
C ASN A 55 6.15 -3.74 -3.06
N ALA A 56 6.27 -3.64 -4.39
CA ALA A 56 5.14 -3.61 -5.31
C ALA A 56 4.26 -4.86 -5.22
N PHE A 57 4.83 -6.02 -4.87
CA PHE A 57 4.07 -7.27 -4.76
C PHE A 57 3.03 -7.23 -3.63
N GLN A 58 3.42 -6.79 -2.43
CA GLN A 58 2.48 -6.66 -1.33
C GLN A 58 1.46 -5.56 -1.62
N THR A 59 1.91 -4.45 -2.23
CA THR A 59 1.02 -3.36 -2.65
C THR A 59 0.02 -3.79 -3.72
N ALA A 60 0.40 -4.66 -4.66
CA ALA A 60 -0.48 -5.17 -5.71
C ALA A 60 -1.70 -5.91 -5.12
N SER A 61 -1.51 -6.64 -4.02
CA SER A 61 -2.62 -7.33 -3.34
C SER A 61 -3.65 -6.34 -2.76
N VAL A 62 -3.17 -5.21 -2.22
CA VAL A 62 -3.98 -4.12 -1.68
C VAL A 62 -4.67 -3.35 -2.80
N LEU A 63 -3.94 -3.05 -3.88
CA LEU A 63 -4.49 -2.40 -5.08
C LEU A 63 -5.63 -3.22 -5.66
N ARG A 64 -5.45 -4.53 -5.83
CA ARG A 64 -6.50 -5.44 -6.30
C ARG A 64 -7.74 -5.41 -5.41
N GLN A 65 -7.56 -5.35 -4.09
CA GLN A 65 -8.69 -5.26 -3.16
C GLN A 65 -9.43 -3.92 -3.27
N ALA A 66 -8.70 -2.81 -3.46
CA ALA A 66 -9.30 -1.48 -3.60
C ALA A 66 -9.98 -1.29 -4.97
N THR A 67 -9.34 -1.69 -6.07
CA THR A 67 -9.89 -1.57 -7.42
C THR A 67 -11.10 -2.49 -7.62
N GLY A 68 -11.09 -3.70 -7.04
CA GLY A 68 -12.24 -4.59 -7.05
C GLY A 68 -13.46 -4.03 -6.31
N GLN A 69 -13.30 -2.94 -5.55
CA GLN A 69 -14.39 -2.22 -4.89
C GLN A 69 -14.75 -0.89 -5.59
N GLY A 70 -14.22 -0.67 -6.79
CA GLY A 70 -14.41 0.56 -7.57
C GLY A 70 -13.65 1.77 -7.02
N MET A 71 -12.65 1.58 -6.15
CA MET A 71 -11.91 2.70 -5.57
C MET A 71 -10.65 3.03 -6.38
N GLN A 72 -10.26 4.30 -6.36
CA GLN A 72 -9.07 4.85 -7.01
C GLN A 72 -8.10 5.44 -6.00
N LEU A 73 -6.81 5.49 -6.36
CA LEU A 73 -5.75 6.04 -5.53
C LEU A 73 -5.94 7.56 -5.34
N ASP A 74 -5.86 8.03 -4.09
CA ASP A 74 -5.95 9.46 -3.72
C ASP A 74 -4.57 10.01 -3.32
N THR A 75 -4.03 9.52 -2.20
CA THR A 75 -2.77 10.02 -1.61
C THR A 75 -1.90 8.88 -1.10
N ILE A 76 -0.59 9.15 -1.07
CA ILE A 76 0.41 8.32 -0.41
C ILE A 76 1.14 9.23 0.57
N ASP A 77 1.09 8.89 1.85
CA ASP A 77 1.65 9.69 2.94
C ASP A 77 2.55 8.82 3.82
N VAL A 78 3.58 9.41 4.41
CA VAL A 78 4.54 8.73 5.28
C VAL A 78 4.65 9.49 6.60
N ASP A 79 4.45 8.79 7.72
CA ASP A 79 4.52 9.35 9.07
C ASP A 79 5.34 8.44 9.99
N ARG A 80 5.91 9.02 11.06
CA ARG A 80 6.63 8.22 12.06
C ARG A 80 5.65 7.32 12.80
N SER A 81 5.98 6.02 12.91
CA SER A 81 5.12 5.04 13.55
C SER A 81 5.25 5.11 15.08
N PRO A 82 4.13 5.09 15.83
CA PRO A 82 4.19 4.96 17.29
C PRO A 82 4.45 3.52 17.76
N PHE A 83 4.46 2.54 16.85
CA PHE A 83 4.55 1.12 17.17
C PHE A 83 6.00 0.58 17.23
N CYS A 84 6.99 1.48 17.27
CA CYS A 84 8.40 1.10 17.26
C CYS A 84 8.91 0.64 18.64
N ARG A 85 9.80 -0.36 18.63
CA ARG A 85 10.69 -0.63 19.77
C ARG A 85 11.70 0.52 19.92
N MET A 86 12.31 0.60 21.11
CA MET A 86 13.14 1.73 21.54
C MET A 86 14.34 2.03 20.61
N ASP A 87 14.82 1.03 19.87
CA ASP A 87 15.94 1.15 18.93
C ASP A 87 15.54 0.98 17.45
N SER A 88 14.23 0.99 17.15
CA SER A 88 13.74 0.95 15.76
C SER A 88 13.43 2.33 15.22
N ASP A 89 13.56 2.44 13.90
CA ASP A 89 13.20 3.63 13.16
C ASP A 89 12.10 3.25 12.17
N CYS A 90 10.87 3.13 12.68
CA CYS A 90 9.73 2.72 11.87
C CYS A 90 8.81 3.86 11.44
N TRP A 91 8.34 3.69 10.22
CA TRP A 91 7.54 4.64 9.49
C TRP A 91 6.29 3.94 8.98
N ASP A 92 5.15 4.56 9.20
CA ASP A 92 3.87 4.13 8.67
C ASP A 92 3.67 4.76 7.29
N VAL A 93 3.55 3.92 6.27
CA VAL A 93 3.17 4.34 4.92
C VAL A 93 1.67 4.13 4.76
N ARG A 94 0.97 5.20 4.42
CA ARG A 94 -0.49 5.22 4.24
C ARG A 94 -0.82 5.42 2.77
N ILE A 95 -1.62 4.52 2.23
CA ILE A 95 -2.16 4.59 0.88
C ILE A 95 -3.67 4.79 1.00
N THR A 96 -4.13 5.96 0.58
CA THR A 96 -5.53 6.38 0.67
C THR A 96 -6.20 6.18 -0.66
N PHE A 97 -7.40 5.58 -0.63
CA PHE A 97 -8.26 5.40 -1.78
C PHE A 97 -9.58 6.14 -1.58
N PHE A 98 -10.14 6.64 -2.66
CA PHE A 98 -11.45 7.27 -2.72
C PHE A 98 -12.34 6.58 -3.77
N ASP A 99 -13.65 6.80 -3.67
CA ASP A 99 -14.62 6.31 -4.64
C ASP A 99 -14.96 7.44 -5.61
N PRO A 100 -14.62 7.32 -6.91
CA PRO A 100 -14.86 8.37 -7.90
C PRO A 100 -16.35 8.52 -8.26
N GLU A 101 -17.17 7.48 -8.07
CA GLU A 101 -18.61 7.51 -8.38
C GLU A 101 -19.41 8.06 -7.19
N ASN A 102 -18.92 7.86 -5.96
CA ASN A 102 -19.59 8.27 -4.75
C ASN A 102 -18.68 9.04 -3.78
N ASN A 103 -18.66 10.37 -3.94
CA ASN A 103 -17.93 11.29 -3.06
C ASN A 103 -18.38 11.28 -1.58
N ARG A 104 -19.52 10.66 -1.23
CA ARG A 104 -19.97 10.50 0.17
C ARG A 104 -19.42 9.23 0.82
N ARG A 105 -18.91 8.28 0.03
CA ARG A 105 -18.30 7.06 0.58
C ARG A 105 -17.02 7.43 1.31
N ALA A 106 -16.84 6.86 2.50
CA ALA A 106 -15.63 7.08 3.27
C ALA A 106 -14.40 6.56 2.50
N ARG A 107 -13.32 7.35 2.56
CA ARG A 107 -12.01 6.93 2.05
C ARG A 107 -11.53 5.68 2.78
N ARG A 108 -10.79 4.84 2.06
CA ARG A 108 -10.18 3.63 2.61
C ARG A 108 -8.68 3.84 2.70
N VAL A 109 -8.13 3.65 3.89
CA VAL A 109 -6.70 3.86 4.16
C VAL A 109 -6.06 2.53 4.51
N TYR A 110 -5.11 2.14 3.68
CA TYR A 110 -4.24 0.99 3.91
C TYR A 110 -2.93 1.49 4.50
N ARG A 111 -2.53 0.92 5.63
CA ARG A 111 -1.33 1.31 6.35
C ARG A 111 -0.47 0.09 6.62
N PHE A 112 0.82 0.21 6.34
CA PHE A 112 1.82 -0.77 6.72
C PHE A 112 3.02 -0.04 7.33
N THR A 113 3.73 -0.75 8.20
CA THR A 113 4.83 -0.19 8.97
C THR A 113 6.12 -0.76 8.41
N ILE A 114 7.11 0.11 8.18
CA ILE A 114 8.43 -0.27 7.67
C ILE A 114 9.46 0.13 8.73
N ASP A 115 10.30 -0.79 9.17
CA ASP A 115 11.49 -0.49 9.96
C ASP A 115 12.66 -0.22 9.04
N VAL A 116 13.27 0.96 9.16
CA VAL A 116 14.44 1.38 8.40
C VAL A 116 15.66 1.57 9.30
N SER A 117 15.68 0.99 10.51
CA SER A 117 16.82 1.07 11.42
C SER A 117 18.10 0.43 10.86
N ASP A 118 17.95 -0.56 9.97
CA ASP A 118 19.06 -1.28 9.34
C ASP A 118 19.27 -0.84 7.88
N ALA A 119 20.39 -1.25 7.28
CA ALA A 119 20.68 -1.04 5.87
C ALA A 119 19.64 -1.67 4.94
N ILE A 120 19.04 -2.79 5.36
CA ILE A 120 17.93 -3.44 4.66
C ILE A 120 16.63 -3.18 5.43
N ALA A 121 15.74 -2.40 4.83
CA ALA A 121 14.43 -2.12 5.40
C ALA A 121 13.52 -3.37 5.41
N CYS A 122 12.64 -3.47 6.40
CA CYS A 122 11.72 -4.60 6.56
C CYS A 122 10.31 -4.18 6.97
N ASN A 123 9.31 -4.98 6.59
CA ASN A 123 7.93 -4.78 7.03
C ASN A 123 7.76 -5.24 8.48
N VAL A 124 7.04 -4.44 9.27
CA VAL A 124 6.69 -4.75 10.66
C VAL A 124 5.20 -5.09 10.73
N GLY A 125 4.92 -6.39 10.80
CA GLY A 125 3.57 -6.93 10.89
C GLY A 125 2.75 -6.81 9.60
N ASP A 126 1.44 -6.98 9.74
CA ASP A 126 0.50 -7.00 8.62
C ASP A 126 -0.06 -5.62 8.26
N TRP A 127 -0.64 -5.55 7.06
CA TRP A 127 -1.41 -4.40 6.62
C TRP A 127 -2.60 -4.13 7.52
N ARG A 128 -2.83 -2.86 7.81
CA ARG A 128 -3.96 -2.37 8.60
C ARG A 128 -4.88 -1.55 7.72
N VAL A 129 -6.18 -1.81 7.81
CA VAL A 129 -7.19 -1.12 7.00
C VAL A 129 -8.09 -0.31 7.93
N THR A 130 -8.29 0.95 7.56
CA THR A 130 -9.14 1.89 8.30
C THR A 130 -10.02 2.66 7.33
N PHE A 131 -11.15 3.16 7.82
CA PHE A 131 -12.09 3.96 7.04
C PHE A 131 -12.15 5.39 7.59
N GLY A 132 -12.24 6.36 6.69
CA GLY A 132 -12.39 7.77 7.05
C GLY A 132 -11.22 8.63 6.59
N ARG A 133 -11.30 9.93 6.94
CA ARG A 133 -10.26 10.90 6.62
C ARG A 133 -9.27 10.95 7.77
N PHE A 134 -8.05 10.47 7.55
CA PHE A 134 -6.96 10.85 8.45
C PHE A 134 -6.59 12.30 8.12
N PRO A 135 -6.69 13.24 9.07
CA PRO A 135 -6.11 14.55 8.84
C PRO A 135 -4.60 14.38 8.63
N ASN A 136 -4.03 15.15 7.70
CA ASN A 136 -2.58 15.36 7.55
C ASN A 136 -2.02 16.12 8.76
N ARG A 137 -2.24 15.59 9.96
CA ARG A 137 -1.57 16.06 11.17
C ARG A 137 -0.56 15.00 11.54
N SER A 138 0.70 15.34 11.31
CA SER A 138 1.79 14.84 12.13
C SER A 138 1.32 14.92 13.58
N PHE A 139 1.06 13.76 14.18
CA PHE A 139 0.66 13.66 15.56
C PHE A 139 1.89 14.02 16.40
N ARG A 140 2.10 15.32 16.62
CA ARG A 140 3.04 15.79 17.64
C ARG A 140 2.44 15.46 18.99
N ILE A 141 2.90 14.35 19.57
CA ILE A 141 2.72 14.08 20.99
C ILE A 141 3.75 14.94 21.72
N GLY A 142 3.27 15.90 22.53
CA GLY A 142 4.07 16.60 23.53
C GLY A 142 4.60 17.97 23.11
N ASP A 143 3.92 19.02 23.59
CA ASP A 143 4.60 20.09 24.34
C ASP A 143 4.69 19.65 25.81
#